data_AF-A0AAN8N0Y1-F1
#
_entry.id   AF-A0AAN8N0Y1-F1
#
_cell.length_a   1.000
_cell.length_b   1.000
_cell.length_c   1.000
_cell.angle_alpha   90.00
_cell.angle_beta   90.00
_cell.angle_gamma   90.00
#
_symmetry.space_group_name_H-M   'P 1'
#
loop_
_entity.id
_entity.type
_entity.pdbx_description
1 polymer ?
#
loop_
_entity_poly.entity_id
_entity_poly.type
_entity_poly.pdbx_seq_one_letter_code
_entity_poly.pdbx_strand_id
1 'polypeptide(L)'
;MQSLQTTETLALQTLSSLSHRLSRIEHALVGTPLLNPQNTSTPLSLHAAKINHRDHSIRARLSALEAALTRLANHSKPVHDLLSLHALYPEIFIDILPSTQPPPSGGLTVEEKASIVLSAAPAVQGVTSQLVSLRDIAVPDVDVSIKLIELQPRVDKLAVMQEVQGREMAELRRRSLKVLERWYEVGVEGVNECFAEWDERVAKCDRVVRRRAVEMQLDGSRESEESEDEGSEEEDGEEEESGEESEEGEEESTEGSIEGQKKEG
;
A
#
# COMPACT_ATOMS: atom_id res chain seq x y z
N MET A 1 36.93 -32.18 65.21
CA MET A 1 37.66 -31.36 64.23
C MET A 1 37.31 -31.68 62.76
N GLN A 2 36.72 -32.84 62.43
CA GLN A 2 36.39 -33.18 61.03
C GLN A 2 35.15 -32.46 60.48
N SER A 3 34.16 -32.11 61.31
CA SER A 3 32.94 -31.41 60.86
C SER A 3 33.15 -29.96 60.40
N LEU A 4 34.19 -29.29 60.90
CA LEU A 4 34.55 -27.94 60.46
C LEU A 4 35.21 -27.95 59.08
N GLN A 5 35.97 -28.99 58.76
CA GLN A 5 36.59 -29.14 57.43
C GLN A 5 35.54 -29.47 56.36
N THR A 6 34.47 -30.20 56.71
CA THR A 6 33.38 -30.49 55.78
C THR A 6 32.56 -29.25 55.41
N THR A 7 32.33 -28.33 56.35
CA THR A 7 31.60 -27.09 56.06
C THR A 7 32.43 -26.11 55.23
N GLU A 8 33.74 -26.01 55.51
CA GLU A 8 34.65 -25.17 54.74
C GLU A 8 34.81 -25.68 53.29
N THR A 9 34.97 -26.99 53.11
CA THR A 9 35.04 -27.60 51.77
C THR A 9 33.74 -27.45 50.98
N LEU A 10 32.59 -27.63 51.63
CA LEU A 10 31.27 -27.39 51.03
C LEU A 10 31.09 -25.91 50.65
N ALA A 11 31.50 -24.97 51.50
CA ALA A 11 31.45 -23.55 51.23
C ALA A 11 32.31 -23.17 50.00
N LEU A 12 33.50 -23.76 49.86
CA LEU A 12 34.37 -23.53 48.70
C LEU A 12 33.78 -24.12 47.41
N GLN A 13 33.14 -25.30 47.49
CA GLN A 13 32.47 -25.93 46.36
C GLN A 13 31.26 -25.13 45.88
N THR A 14 30.38 -24.70 46.81
CA THR A 14 29.22 -23.87 46.47
C THR A 14 29.64 -22.54 45.87
N LEU A 15 30.68 -21.91 46.42
CA LEU A 15 31.22 -20.67 45.87
C LEU A 15 31.80 -20.87 44.46
N SER A 16 32.54 -21.97 44.23
CA SER A 16 33.02 -22.31 42.87
C SER A 16 31.87 -22.52 41.89
N SER A 17 30.79 -23.19 42.31
CA SER A 17 29.58 -23.35 41.49
C SER A 17 28.93 -22.00 41.16
N LEU A 18 28.81 -21.10 42.15
CA LEU A 18 28.27 -19.75 41.94
C LEU A 18 29.13 -18.94 40.97
N SER A 19 30.46 -19.00 41.09
CA SER A 19 31.36 -18.29 40.16
C SER A 19 31.23 -18.82 38.73
N HIS A 20 31.12 -20.14 38.55
CA HIS A 20 30.90 -20.74 37.23
C HIS A 20 29.56 -20.34 36.64
N ARG A 21 28.49 -20.31 37.46
CA ARG A 21 27.16 -19.89 37.02
C ARG A 21 27.14 -18.42 36.61
N LEU A 22 27.77 -17.54 37.37
CA LEU A 22 27.88 -16.11 37.02
C LEU A 22 28.63 -15.92 35.69
N SER A 23 29.74 -16.64 35.49
CA SER A 23 30.51 -16.60 34.25
C SER A 23 29.71 -17.10 33.04
N ARG A 24 28.86 -18.12 33.22
CA ARG A 24 27.94 -18.58 32.16
C ARG A 24 26.88 -17.54 31.81
N ILE A 25 26.34 -16.82 32.80
CA ILE A 25 25.33 -15.77 32.57
C ILE A 25 25.97 -14.62 31.80
N GLU A 26 27.15 -14.15 32.22
CA GLU A 26 27.90 -13.14 31.50
C GLU A 26 28.20 -13.57 30.05
N HIS A 27 28.65 -14.80 29.85
CA HIS A 27 28.89 -15.34 28.52
C HIS A 27 27.62 -15.39 27.66
N ALA A 28 26.48 -15.78 28.23
CA ALA A 28 25.21 -15.79 27.49
C ALA A 28 24.71 -14.39 27.14
N LEU A 29 25.04 -13.39 27.96
CA LEU A 29 24.57 -12.01 27.81
C LEU A 29 25.48 -11.15 26.92
N VAL A 30 26.79 -11.37 27.02
CA VAL A 30 27.85 -10.57 26.37
C VAL A 30 28.46 -11.31 25.17
N GLY A 31 28.33 -12.63 25.10
CA GLY A 31 28.96 -13.49 24.10
C GLY A 31 30.38 -13.93 24.47
N THR A 32 30.98 -14.82 23.68
CA THR A 32 32.35 -15.33 23.87
C THR A 32 33.39 -14.20 23.75
N PRO A 33 34.23 -13.93 24.77
CA PRO A 33 35.40 -13.06 24.59
C PRO A 33 36.56 -13.77 23.85
N LEU A 34 36.44 -15.08 23.55
CA LEU A 34 37.56 -15.90 23.07
C LEU A 34 37.84 -15.80 21.56
N LEU A 35 37.01 -15.10 20.76
CA LEU A 35 37.23 -14.97 19.31
C LEU A 35 37.50 -13.54 18.83
N ASN A 36 37.49 -12.53 19.70
CA ASN A 36 37.78 -11.16 19.27
C ASN A 36 39.03 -10.59 19.95
N PRO A 37 40.24 -10.79 19.38
CA PRO A 37 41.47 -10.21 19.90
C PRO A 37 41.55 -8.67 19.79
N GLN A 38 40.54 -8.01 19.19
CA GLN A 38 40.50 -6.55 19.01
C GLN A 38 39.65 -5.81 20.05
N ASN A 39 39.00 -6.51 21.00
CA ASN A 39 38.20 -5.85 22.03
C ASN A 39 38.75 -6.13 23.43
N THR A 40 40.03 -5.80 23.64
CA THR A 40 40.68 -5.78 24.95
C THR A 40 40.30 -4.56 25.79
N SER A 41 39.38 -3.72 25.31
CA SER A 41 38.97 -2.45 25.95
C SER A 41 37.53 -2.41 26.43
N THR A 42 36.76 -3.51 26.40
CA THR A 42 35.51 -3.55 27.17
C THR A 42 35.82 -3.88 28.63
N PRO A 43 35.43 -3.03 29.61
CA PRO A 43 35.80 -3.16 31.03
C PRO A 43 35.05 -4.30 31.75
N LEU A 44 34.62 -5.32 31.02
CA LEU A 44 33.56 -6.23 31.46
C LEU A 44 33.95 -7.70 31.59
N SER A 45 35.10 -8.14 31.08
CA SER A 45 35.47 -9.55 31.22
C SER A 45 35.76 -9.88 32.68
N LEU A 46 34.96 -10.76 33.32
CA LEU A 46 35.34 -11.37 34.61
C LEU A 46 36.70 -12.06 34.54
N HIS A 47 37.23 -12.35 33.35
CA HIS A 47 38.56 -12.92 33.19
C HIS A 47 39.68 -11.97 33.70
N ALA A 48 39.43 -10.65 33.72
CA ALA A 48 40.34 -9.67 34.35
C ALA A 48 40.24 -9.68 35.88
N ALA A 49 39.08 -10.02 36.44
CA ALA A 49 38.96 -10.37 37.85
C ALA A 49 39.34 -11.84 38.02
N LYS A 50 40.64 -12.12 37.84
CA LYS A 50 41.26 -13.39 38.21
C LYS A 50 41.02 -13.56 39.72
N ILE A 51 39.88 -14.14 40.10
CA ILE A 51 39.57 -14.59 41.45
C ILE A 51 40.55 -15.72 41.69
N ASN A 52 41.79 -15.36 42.03
CA ASN A 52 42.88 -16.29 42.25
C ASN A 52 42.41 -17.21 43.37
N HIS A 53 42.17 -18.47 43.02
CA HIS A 53 41.54 -19.49 43.86
C HIS A 53 42.34 -19.83 45.13
N ARG A 54 43.48 -19.18 45.37
CA ARG A 54 44.49 -19.61 46.32
C ARG A 54 44.60 -18.78 47.60
N ASP A 55 44.20 -17.49 47.62
CA ASP A 55 44.64 -16.60 48.72
C ASP A 55 43.55 -15.69 49.35
N HIS A 56 42.26 -15.94 49.10
CA HIS A 56 41.18 -15.07 49.61
C HIS A 56 40.19 -15.80 50.53
N SER A 57 40.00 -15.24 51.73
CA SER A 57 38.97 -15.63 52.70
C SER A 57 37.59 -15.75 52.03
N ILE A 58 36.79 -16.74 52.46
CA ILE A 58 35.45 -17.03 51.90
C ILE A 58 34.59 -15.75 51.81
N ARG A 59 34.64 -14.90 52.85
CA ARG A 59 33.92 -13.62 52.88
C ARG A 59 34.36 -12.65 51.79
N ALA A 60 35.67 -12.54 51.55
CA ALA A 60 36.22 -11.66 50.51
C ALA A 60 35.84 -12.15 49.10
N ARG A 61 35.72 -13.48 48.92
CA ARG A 61 35.26 -14.06 47.65
C ARG A 61 33.76 -13.85 47.42
N LEU A 62 32.94 -13.91 48.47
CA LEU A 62 31.50 -13.60 48.36
C LEU A 62 31.27 -12.12 48.02
N SER A 63 31.97 -11.20 48.69
CA SER A 63 31.84 -9.77 48.36
C SER A 63 32.32 -9.45 46.94
N ALA A 64 33.34 -10.17 46.44
CA ALA A 64 33.77 -10.03 45.05
C ALA A 64 32.72 -10.53 44.05
N LEU A 65 32.03 -11.64 44.35
CA LEU A 65 30.92 -12.15 43.52
C LEU A 65 29.71 -11.21 43.54
N GLU A 66 29.40 -10.61 44.69
CA GLU A 66 28.33 -9.62 44.82
C GLU A 66 28.65 -8.34 44.04
N ALA A 67 29.89 -7.84 44.13
CA ALA A 67 30.36 -6.72 43.32
C ALA A 67 30.30 -7.03 41.81
N ALA A 68 30.60 -8.27 41.42
CA ALA A 68 30.51 -8.71 40.03
C ALA A 68 29.06 -8.80 39.53
N LEU A 69 28.13 -9.31 40.35
CA LEU A 69 26.71 -9.39 40.02
C LEU A 69 26.07 -8.00 39.93
N THR A 70 26.37 -7.10 40.87
CA THR A 70 25.88 -5.71 40.84
C THR A 70 26.39 -4.97 39.61
N ARG A 71 27.65 -5.18 39.22
CA ARG A 71 28.20 -4.65 37.96
C ARG A 71 27.46 -5.18 36.73
N LEU A 72 27.15 -6.48 36.69
CA LEU A 72 26.41 -7.10 35.59
C LEU A 72 24.95 -6.60 35.52
N ALA A 73 24.31 -6.43 36.67
CA ALA A 73 22.96 -5.88 36.79
C ALA A 73 22.89 -4.44 36.27
N ASN A 74 23.87 -3.60 36.60
CA ASN A 74 23.91 -2.21 36.12
C ASN A 74 24.14 -2.11 34.60
N HIS A 75 24.89 -3.05 34.02
CA HIS A 75 25.18 -3.04 32.59
C HIS A 75 24.03 -3.62 31.74
N SER A 76 23.21 -4.50 32.32
CA SER A 76 22.21 -5.23 31.55
C SER A 76 20.81 -5.11 32.14
N LYS A 77 19.96 -4.42 31.37
CA LYS A 77 18.53 -4.25 31.64
C LYS A 77 17.80 -5.57 31.97
N PRO A 78 18.00 -6.70 31.24
CA PRO A 78 17.30 -7.94 31.58
C PRO A 78 17.71 -8.53 32.93
N VAL A 79 18.98 -8.40 33.34
CA VAL A 79 19.40 -8.89 34.66
C VAL A 79 18.86 -8.00 35.77
N HIS A 80 18.83 -6.69 35.55
CA HIS A 80 18.20 -5.75 36.47
C HIS A 80 16.69 -6.03 36.64
N ASP A 81 15.99 -6.28 35.53
CA ASP A 81 14.56 -6.58 35.53
C ASP A 81 14.27 -7.93 36.21
N LEU A 82 15.12 -8.95 36.02
CA LEU A 82 14.97 -10.22 36.73
C LEU A 82 15.25 -10.11 38.23
N LEU A 83 16.23 -9.31 38.65
CA LEU A 83 16.52 -9.08 40.07
C LEU A 83 15.40 -8.28 40.75
N SER A 84 14.84 -7.29 40.07
CA SER A 84 13.69 -6.54 40.57
C SER A 84 12.44 -7.42 40.64
N LEU A 85 12.21 -8.26 39.63
CA LEU A 85 11.11 -9.23 39.62
C LEU A 85 11.26 -10.27 40.73
N HIS A 86 12.48 -10.77 40.98
CA HIS A 86 12.77 -11.68 42.09
C HIS A 86 12.55 -11.01 43.46
N ALA A 87 12.89 -9.72 43.60
CA ALA A 87 12.66 -8.98 44.84
C ALA A 87 11.17 -8.71 45.09
N LEU A 88 10.40 -8.45 44.03
CA LEU A 88 8.96 -8.16 44.11
C LEU A 88 8.11 -9.43 44.24
N TYR A 89 8.52 -10.53 43.60
CA TYR A 89 7.76 -11.76 43.50
C TYR A 89 8.67 -12.99 43.69
N PRO A 90 9.12 -13.26 44.93
CA PRO A 90 9.94 -14.44 45.21
C PRO A 90 9.18 -15.75 44.90
N GLU A 91 7.85 -15.74 45.03
CA GLU A 91 6.97 -16.89 44.78
C GLU A 91 7.07 -17.45 43.35
N ILE A 92 7.33 -16.59 42.35
CA ILE A 92 7.41 -17.02 40.93
C ILE A 92 8.59 -17.97 40.69
N PHE A 93 9.65 -17.84 41.50
CA PHE A 93 10.90 -18.57 41.29
C PHE A 93 11.05 -19.81 42.20
N ILE A 94 10.12 -20.01 43.14
CA ILE A 94 10.11 -21.17 44.04
C ILE A 94 9.59 -22.42 43.29
N ASP A 95 8.67 -22.25 42.34
CA ASP A 95 8.06 -23.34 41.56
C ASP A 95 9.01 -24.04 40.56
N ILE A 96 10.20 -23.48 40.34
CA ILE A 96 11.22 -24.02 39.40
C ILE A 96 12.15 -25.02 40.09
N LEU A 97 12.07 -25.15 41.42
CA LEU A 97 12.68 -26.29 42.11
C LEU A 97 11.86 -27.53 41.74
N PRO A 98 12.45 -28.70 41.39
CA PRO A 98 11.68 -29.91 41.19
C PRO A 98 11.02 -30.27 42.52
N SER A 99 9.78 -29.79 42.67
CA SER A 99 8.95 -30.06 43.81
C SER A 99 8.73 -31.56 43.83
N THR A 100 9.31 -32.22 44.84
CA THR A 100 8.93 -33.56 45.28
C THR A 100 7.50 -33.60 45.84
N GLN A 101 6.72 -32.54 45.63
CA GLN A 101 5.31 -32.45 45.93
C GLN A 101 4.53 -32.42 44.61
N PRO A 102 3.60 -33.37 44.38
CA PRO A 102 2.72 -33.30 43.22
C PRO A 102 1.95 -31.98 43.26
N PRO A 103 1.71 -31.33 42.10
CA PRO A 103 0.97 -30.06 42.04
C PRO A 103 -0.37 -30.23 42.76
N PRO A 104 -0.91 -29.17 43.41
CA PRO A 104 -2.22 -29.26 44.04
C PRO A 104 -3.20 -29.71 42.96
N SER A 105 -3.68 -30.95 43.11
CA SER A 105 -4.76 -31.51 42.31
C SER A 105 -5.98 -30.64 42.51
N GLY A 106 -6.09 -29.57 41.74
CA GLY A 106 -7.31 -28.80 41.58
C GLY A 106 -8.37 -29.75 41.03
N GLY A 107 -9.18 -30.30 41.92
CA GLY A 107 -10.57 -30.78 41.79
C GLY A 107 -10.98 -31.75 40.69
N LEU A 108 -10.18 -31.99 39.65
CA LEU A 108 -10.62 -32.64 38.43
C LEU A 108 -10.25 -34.12 38.45
N THR A 109 -11.27 -34.96 38.39
CA THR A 109 -11.19 -36.41 38.21
C THR A 109 -10.51 -36.74 36.88
N VAL A 110 -9.96 -37.96 36.75
CA VAL A 110 -9.28 -38.41 35.53
C VAL A 110 -10.21 -38.37 34.31
N GLU A 111 -11.50 -38.63 34.54
CA GLU A 111 -12.56 -38.59 33.52
C GLU A 111 -12.84 -37.17 33.03
N GLU A 112 -12.90 -36.19 33.94
CA GLU A 112 -13.07 -34.77 33.57
C GLU A 112 -11.86 -34.24 32.79
N LYS A 113 -10.65 -34.65 33.17
CA LYS A 113 -9.43 -34.30 32.41
C LYS A 113 -9.45 -34.89 31.01
N ALA A 114 -9.89 -36.16 30.86
CA ALA A 114 -10.04 -36.79 29.56
C ALA A 114 -11.10 -36.07 28.69
N SER A 115 -12.22 -35.64 29.30
CA SER A 115 -13.26 -34.85 28.62
C SER A 115 -12.76 -33.48 28.15
N ILE A 116 -11.99 -32.78 28.99
CA ILE A 116 -11.37 -31.50 28.63
C ILE A 116 -10.36 -31.69 27.49
N VAL A 117 -9.49 -32.71 27.57
CA VAL A 117 -8.52 -32.99 26.51
C VAL A 117 -9.22 -33.36 25.20
N LEU A 118 -10.28 -34.18 25.27
CA LEU A 118 -11.03 -34.59 24.09
C LEU A 118 -11.78 -33.41 23.44
N SER A 119 -12.33 -32.50 24.25
CA SER A 119 -12.98 -31.28 23.73
C SER A 119 -11.99 -30.25 23.17
N ALA A 120 -10.78 -30.17 23.72
CA ALA A 120 -9.72 -29.28 23.23
C ALA A 120 -8.95 -29.85 22.01
N ALA A 121 -8.97 -31.16 21.79
CA ALA A 121 -8.21 -31.81 20.73
C ALA A 121 -8.48 -31.25 19.31
N PRO A 122 -9.73 -30.98 18.88
CA PRO A 122 -10.00 -30.39 17.56
C PRO A 122 -9.44 -28.97 17.42
N ALA A 123 -9.47 -28.18 18.49
CA ALA A 123 -8.91 -26.82 18.49
C ALA A 123 -7.38 -26.86 18.35
N VAL A 124 -6.72 -27.78 19.05
CA VAL A 124 -5.27 -28.00 18.91
C VAL A 124 -4.94 -28.47 17.50
N GLN A 125 -5.68 -29.43 16.94
CA GLN A 125 -5.47 -29.90 15.57
C GLN A 125 -5.66 -28.77 14.54
N GLY A 126 -6.68 -27.93 14.74
CA GLY A 126 -6.92 -26.74 13.90
C GLY A 126 -5.78 -25.74 13.96
N VAL A 127 -5.30 -25.39 15.16
CA VAL A 127 -4.16 -24.47 15.34
C VAL A 127 -2.87 -25.07 14.79
N THR A 128 -2.62 -26.38 14.98
CA THR A 128 -1.45 -27.02 14.38
C THR A 128 -1.50 -27.00 12.86
N SER A 129 -2.68 -27.16 12.27
CA SER A 129 -2.86 -27.12 10.81
C SER A 129 -2.61 -25.70 10.29
N GLN A 130 -3.05 -24.68 11.02
CA GLN A 130 -2.76 -23.28 10.72
C GLN A 130 -1.26 -22.96 10.87
N LEU A 131 -0.60 -23.44 11.92
CA LEU A 131 0.84 -23.22 12.11
C LEU A 131 1.70 -23.95 11.06
N VAL A 132 1.30 -25.16 10.66
CA VAL A 132 1.94 -25.88 9.54
C VAL A 132 1.72 -25.10 8.25
N SER A 133 0.50 -24.65 7.99
CA SER A 133 0.20 -23.81 6.82
C SER A 133 0.98 -22.50 6.82
N LEU A 134 1.20 -21.85 7.97
CA LEU A 134 2.01 -20.63 8.07
C LEU A 134 3.51 -20.92 7.89
N ARG A 135 3.97 -22.09 8.31
CA ARG A 135 5.35 -22.54 8.08
C ARG A 135 5.61 -22.81 6.59
N ASP A 136 4.59 -23.23 5.86
CA ASP A 136 4.66 -23.46 4.42
C ASP A 136 4.57 -22.17 3.58
N ILE A 137 4.29 -21.02 4.22
CA ILE A 137 4.48 -19.71 3.57
C ILE A 137 5.96 -19.42 3.53
N ALA A 138 6.56 -19.58 2.35
CA ALA A 138 7.92 -19.14 2.10
C ALA A 138 8.03 -17.65 2.43
N VAL A 139 8.83 -17.31 3.45
CA VAL A 139 9.25 -15.93 3.68
C VAL A 139 9.88 -15.45 2.38
N PRO A 140 9.43 -14.31 1.81
CA PRO A 140 9.95 -13.84 0.54
C PRO A 140 11.47 -13.73 0.62
N ASP A 141 12.13 -14.19 -0.43
CA ASP A 141 13.59 -14.23 -0.52
C ASP A 141 14.19 -12.86 -0.17
N VAL A 142 15.20 -12.87 0.69
CA VAL A 142 15.81 -11.66 1.24
C VAL A 142 16.39 -10.82 0.09
N ASP A 143 16.90 -11.47 -0.96
CA ASP A 143 17.42 -10.79 -2.15
C ASP A 143 16.34 -9.99 -2.89
N VAL A 144 15.10 -10.48 -2.93
CA VAL A 144 13.97 -9.75 -3.53
C VAL A 144 13.60 -8.55 -2.66
N SER A 145 13.61 -8.72 -1.33
CA SER A 145 13.33 -7.61 -0.42
C SER A 145 14.40 -6.51 -0.48
N ILE A 146 15.68 -6.87 -0.65
CA ILE A 146 16.77 -5.91 -0.83
C ILE A 146 16.61 -5.16 -2.15
N LYS A 147 16.30 -5.86 -3.25
CA LYS A 147 16.03 -5.24 -4.55
C LYS A 147 14.85 -4.28 -4.50
N LEU A 148 13.81 -4.59 -3.72
CA LEU A 148 12.67 -3.69 -3.53
C LEU A 148 13.08 -2.39 -2.82
N ILE A 149 13.90 -2.50 -1.78
CA ILE A 149 14.44 -1.35 -1.05
C ILE A 149 15.34 -0.49 -1.97
N GLU A 150 16.12 -1.13 -2.85
CA GLU A 150 16.94 -0.42 -3.85
C GLU A 150 16.08 0.33 -4.90
N LEU A 151 14.89 -0.19 -5.23
CA LEU A 151 13.97 0.43 -6.18
C LEU A 151 13.20 1.63 -5.59
N GLN A 152 13.04 1.69 -4.27
CA GLN A 152 12.33 2.77 -3.58
C GLN A 152 12.76 4.18 -4.02
N PRO A 153 14.06 4.56 -4.04
CA PRO A 153 14.47 5.90 -4.45
C PRO A 153 14.14 6.22 -5.93
N ARG A 154 14.01 5.20 -6.79
CA ARG A 154 13.58 5.41 -8.18
C ARG A 154 12.09 5.69 -8.26
N VAL A 155 11.29 5.00 -7.45
CA VAL A 155 9.84 5.27 -7.32
C VAL A 155 9.61 6.67 -6.78
N ASP A 156 10.35 7.08 -5.74
CA ASP A 156 10.21 8.42 -5.15
C ASP A 156 10.54 9.53 -6.17
N LYS A 157 11.60 9.35 -6.96
CA LYS A 157 11.95 10.29 -8.05
C LYS A 157 10.83 10.39 -9.09
N LEU A 158 10.26 9.25 -9.50
CA LEU A 158 9.16 9.23 -10.46
C LEU A 158 7.89 9.86 -9.90
N ALA A 159 7.60 9.66 -8.61
CA ALA A 159 6.46 10.28 -7.95
C ALA A 159 6.56 11.82 -7.95
N VAL A 160 7.75 12.36 -7.67
CA VAL A 160 8.00 13.81 -7.76
C VAL A 160 7.84 14.32 -9.20
N MET A 161 8.38 13.59 -10.19
CA MET A 161 8.19 13.95 -11.60
C MET A 161 6.71 13.93 -12.00
N GLN A 162 5.95 12.93 -11.55
CA GLN A 162 4.52 12.80 -11.81
C GLN A 162 3.74 13.96 -11.18
N GLU A 163 4.11 14.40 -9.99
CA GLU A 163 3.48 15.56 -9.36
C GLU A 163 3.73 16.85 -10.16
N VAL A 164 4.97 17.08 -10.62
CA VAL A 164 5.31 18.22 -11.47
C VAL A 164 4.52 18.18 -12.78
N GLN A 165 4.54 17.04 -13.48
CA GLN A 165 3.77 16.84 -14.71
C GLN A 165 2.26 17.04 -14.49
N GLY A 166 1.73 16.57 -13.36
CA GLY A 166 0.33 16.75 -12.99
C GLY A 166 -0.05 18.22 -12.87
N ARG A 167 0.81 19.06 -12.27
CA ARG A 167 0.61 20.51 -12.17
C ARG A 167 0.68 21.17 -13.54
N GLU A 168 1.66 20.82 -14.37
CA GLU A 168 1.80 21.35 -15.72
C GLU A 168 0.60 20.99 -16.60
N MET A 169 0.14 19.74 -16.57
CA MET A 169 -1.06 19.31 -17.30
C MET A 169 -2.31 20.04 -16.82
N ALA A 170 -2.47 20.25 -15.51
CA ALA A 170 -3.59 21.01 -14.98
C ALA A 170 -3.56 22.47 -15.47
N GLU A 171 -2.38 23.10 -15.50
CA GLU A 171 -2.23 24.44 -16.04
C GLU A 171 -2.52 24.51 -17.54
N LEU A 172 -1.97 23.59 -18.33
CA LEU A 172 -2.21 23.53 -19.77
C LEU A 172 -3.69 23.32 -20.07
N ARG A 173 -4.37 22.42 -19.34
CA ARG A 173 -5.83 22.22 -19.45
C ARG A 173 -6.60 23.50 -19.13
N ARG A 174 -6.21 24.23 -18.08
CA ARG A 174 -6.85 25.51 -17.76
C ARG A 174 -6.66 26.54 -18.88
N ARG A 175 -5.46 26.62 -19.46
CA ARG A 175 -5.17 27.52 -20.58
C ARG A 175 -5.94 27.12 -21.83
N SER A 176 -6.00 25.83 -22.17
CA SER A 176 -6.73 25.33 -23.34
C SER A 176 -8.23 25.55 -23.19
N LEU A 177 -8.79 25.31 -22.00
CA LEU A 177 -10.20 25.59 -21.72
C LEU A 177 -10.53 27.06 -21.91
N LYS A 178 -9.68 27.98 -21.43
CA LYS A 178 -9.89 29.42 -21.62
C LYS A 178 -9.85 29.84 -23.10
N VAL A 179 -8.97 29.22 -23.89
CA VAL A 179 -8.92 29.48 -25.33
C VAL A 179 -10.18 28.94 -26.02
N LEU A 180 -10.64 27.74 -25.66
CA LEU A 180 -11.86 27.15 -26.19
C LEU A 180 -13.10 27.96 -25.81
N GLU A 181 -13.20 28.40 -24.56
CA GLU A 181 -14.26 29.30 -24.07
C GLU A 181 -14.29 30.58 -24.91
N ARG A 182 -13.13 31.24 -25.09
CA ARG A 182 -13.05 32.45 -25.91
C ARG A 182 -13.41 32.20 -27.37
N TRP A 183 -13.00 31.06 -27.93
CA TRP A 183 -13.33 30.68 -29.30
C TRP A 183 -14.84 30.39 -29.45
N TYR A 184 -15.46 29.78 -28.45
CA TYR A 184 -16.89 29.52 -28.46
C TYR A 184 -17.70 30.82 -28.38
N GLU A 185 -17.39 31.68 -27.41
CA GLU A 185 -18.05 32.98 -27.23
C GLU A 185 -17.94 33.88 -28.48
N VAL A 186 -16.73 34.03 -29.03
CA VAL A 186 -16.53 34.97 -30.16
C VAL A 186 -16.81 34.31 -31.49
N GLY A 187 -16.31 33.10 -31.68
CA GLY A 187 -16.33 32.41 -32.96
C GLY A 187 -17.65 31.73 -33.24
N VAL A 188 -18.26 31.06 -32.26
CA VAL A 188 -19.53 30.34 -32.48
C VAL A 188 -20.70 31.24 -32.17
N GLU A 189 -20.78 31.78 -30.96
CA GLU A 189 -21.92 32.60 -30.51
C GLU A 189 -21.98 33.93 -31.28
N GLY A 190 -20.86 34.65 -31.40
CA GLY A 190 -20.82 35.90 -32.19
C GLY A 190 -21.16 35.72 -33.68
N VAL A 191 -20.76 34.61 -34.30
CA VAL A 191 -21.12 34.30 -35.69
C VAL A 191 -22.59 33.89 -35.79
N ASN A 192 -23.10 33.13 -34.83
CA ASN A 192 -24.52 32.76 -34.77
C ASN A 192 -25.43 33.99 -34.61
N GLU A 193 -25.06 34.96 -33.77
CA GLU A 193 -25.77 36.24 -33.67
C GLU A 193 -25.80 37.00 -35.00
N CYS A 194 -24.66 37.07 -35.71
CA CYS A 194 -24.59 37.69 -37.04
C CYS A 194 -25.51 36.98 -38.04
N PHE A 195 -25.48 35.65 -38.07
CA PHE A 195 -26.36 34.87 -38.95
C PHE A 195 -27.82 35.04 -38.60
N ALA A 196 -28.17 35.10 -37.31
CA ALA A 196 -29.54 35.34 -36.87
C ALA A 196 -30.05 36.73 -37.31
N GLU A 197 -29.22 37.77 -37.22
CA GLU A 197 -29.57 39.11 -37.73
C GLU A 197 -29.78 39.08 -39.25
N TRP A 198 -28.90 38.40 -39.99
CA TRP A 198 -29.04 38.25 -41.44
C TRP A 198 -30.31 37.48 -41.81
N ASP A 199 -30.61 36.40 -41.11
CA ASP A 199 -31.84 35.62 -41.33
C ASP A 199 -33.09 36.47 -41.04
N GLU A 200 -33.09 37.29 -39.99
CA GLU A 200 -34.20 38.21 -39.71
C GLU A 200 -34.39 39.24 -40.84
N ARG A 201 -33.28 39.78 -41.37
CA ARG A 201 -33.31 40.73 -42.50
C ARG A 201 -33.78 40.07 -43.79
N VAL A 202 -33.29 38.87 -44.09
CA VAL A 202 -33.74 38.10 -45.25
C VAL A 202 -35.21 37.76 -45.12
N ALA A 203 -35.68 37.32 -43.94
CA ALA A 203 -37.08 37.05 -43.66
C ALA A 203 -37.96 38.31 -43.82
N LYS A 204 -37.47 39.50 -43.43
CA LYS A 204 -38.16 40.78 -43.68
C LYS A 204 -38.28 41.05 -45.18
N CYS A 205 -37.19 40.91 -45.95
CA CYS A 205 -37.21 41.09 -47.40
C CYS A 205 -38.14 40.09 -48.09
N ASP A 206 -38.06 38.82 -47.70
CA ASP A 206 -38.87 37.73 -48.23
C ASP A 206 -40.37 37.93 -47.95
N ARG A 207 -40.75 38.43 -46.76
CA ARG A 207 -42.13 38.86 -46.49
C ARG A 207 -42.60 39.98 -47.43
N VAL A 208 -41.72 40.95 -47.74
CA VAL A 208 -42.06 42.04 -48.69
C VAL A 208 -42.23 41.50 -50.10
N VAL A 209 -41.33 40.61 -50.54
CA VAL A 209 -41.40 39.97 -51.86
C VAL A 209 -42.67 39.12 -51.99
N ARG A 210 -42.99 38.28 -50.99
CA ARG A 210 -44.22 37.47 -51.00
C ARG A 210 -45.47 38.33 -51.05
N ARG A 211 -45.55 39.41 -50.25
CA ARG A 211 -46.68 40.33 -50.31
C ARG A 211 -46.84 40.94 -51.70
N ARG A 212 -45.73 41.40 -52.32
CA ARG A 212 -45.75 41.98 -53.65
C ARG A 212 -46.12 40.95 -54.74
N ALA A 213 -45.67 39.71 -54.59
CA ALA A 213 -46.04 38.61 -55.48
C ALA A 213 -47.55 38.29 -55.38
N VAL A 214 -48.12 38.29 -54.16
CA VAL A 214 -49.56 38.14 -53.95
C VAL A 214 -50.34 39.33 -54.54
N GLU A 215 -49.86 40.56 -54.36
CA GLU A 215 -50.45 41.75 -54.99
C GLU A 215 -50.45 41.64 -56.53
N MET A 216 -49.33 41.21 -57.13
CA MET A 216 -49.24 40.99 -58.58
C MET A 216 -50.11 39.82 -59.07
N GLN A 217 -50.28 38.75 -58.27
CA GLN A 217 -51.20 37.67 -58.61
C GLN A 217 -52.66 38.12 -58.54
N LEU A 218 -53.03 38.95 -57.55
CA LEU A 218 -54.38 39.51 -57.46
C LEU A 218 -54.67 40.50 -58.59
N ASP A 219 -53.69 41.32 -58.97
CA ASP A 219 -53.80 42.23 -60.12
C ASP A 219 -53.90 41.44 -61.44
N GLY A 220 -53.05 40.41 -61.61
CA GLY A 220 -53.12 39.50 -62.74
C GLY A 220 -54.40 38.65 -62.80
N SER A 221 -54.97 38.26 -61.65
CA SER A 221 -56.28 37.57 -61.58
C SER A 221 -57.45 38.50 -61.88
N ARG A 222 -57.33 39.78 -61.53
CA ARG A 222 -58.32 40.82 -61.88
C ARG A 222 -58.28 41.13 -63.38
N GLU A 223 -57.08 41.14 -63.97
CA GLU A 223 -56.90 41.24 -65.42
C GLU A 223 -57.33 39.96 -66.16
N SER A 224 -57.14 38.77 -65.57
CA SER A 224 -57.60 37.51 -66.18
C SER A 224 -59.12 37.31 -66.07
N GLU A 225 -59.76 37.70 -64.97
CA GLU A 225 -61.23 37.74 -64.84
C GLU A 225 -61.88 38.76 -65.80
N GLU A 226 -61.19 39.84 -66.16
CA GLU A 226 -61.61 40.77 -67.24
C GLU A 226 -61.36 40.19 -68.65
N SER A 227 -60.49 39.19 -68.80
CA SER A 227 -60.22 38.51 -70.09
C SER A 227 -60.96 37.17 -70.29
N GLU A 228 -61.48 36.56 -69.23
CA GLU A 228 -62.28 35.32 -69.28
C GLU A 228 -63.74 35.58 -69.74
N ASP A 229 -64.17 36.84 -69.87
CA ASP A 229 -65.45 37.21 -70.51
C ASP A 229 -65.32 37.32 -72.06
N GLU A 230 -64.11 37.11 -72.63
CA GLU A 230 -63.87 37.04 -74.07
C GLU A 230 -62.93 35.87 -74.43
N GLY A 231 -63.39 34.62 -74.33
CA GLY A 231 -62.61 33.52 -74.94
C GLY A 231 -62.95 32.10 -74.51
N SER A 232 -64.18 31.66 -74.75
CA SER A 232 -64.50 30.22 -74.84
C SER A 232 -64.34 29.73 -76.28
N GLU A 233 -63.44 28.76 -76.51
CA GLU A 233 -63.43 27.69 -77.56
C GLU A 233 -62.04 27.01 -77.47
N GLU A 234 -61.93 25.79 -76.91
CA GLU A 234 -61.81 24.48 -77.63
C GLU A 234 -60.61 24.43 -78.60
N GLU A 235 -59.74 23.43 -78.72
CA GLU A 235 -59.67 22.02 -78.29
C GLU A 235 -58.23 21.52 -78.62
N ASP A 236 -57.78 20.50 -77.89
CA ASP A 236 -56.95 19.34 -78.28
C ASP A 236 -55.71 19.43 -79.21
N GLY A 237 -54.65 18.77 -78.73
CA GLY A 237 -53.46 18.41 -79.50
C GLY A 237 -52.48 17.59 -78.66
N GLU A 238 -52.63 16.27 -78.73
CA GLU A 238 -51.88 15.20 -78.05
C GLU A 238 -50.42 15.02 -78.54
N GLU A 239 -49.73 14.10 -77.84
CA GLU A 239 -48.56 13.28 -78.23
C GLU A 239 -47.14 13.84 -77.92
N GLU A 240 -46.47 13.28 -76.90
CA GLU A 240 -45.50 12.13 -76.95
C GLU A 240 -44.09 12.61 -77.35
N GLU A 241 -42.94 12.10 -76.92
CA GLU A 241 -42.43 11.03 -76.07
C GLU A 241 -40.89 11.27 -76.04
N SER A 242 -40.18 10.69 -75.06
CA SER A 242 -38.72 10.43 -75.06
C SER A 242 -37.78 11.64 -74.89
N GLY A 243 -36.65 11.54 -74.19
CA GLY A 243 -35.96 10.42 -73.58
C GLY A 243 -34.60 10.89 -73.04
N GLU A 244 -34.00 10.02 -72.21
CA GLU A 244 -32.54 9.79 -72.06
C GLU A 244 -31.67 10.94 -71.51
N GLU A 245 -31.21 10.81 -70.26
CA GLU A 245 -29.95 10.15 -69.84
C GLU A 245 -28.69 11.00 -70.09
N SER A 246 -27.86 11.11 -69.04
CA SER A 246 -26.39 11.32 -68.95
C SER A 246 -26.14 12.11 -67.66
N GLU A 247 -25.71 11.53 -66.55
CA GLU A 247 -24.40 10.91 -66.29
C GLU A 247 -23.24 11.90 -66.48
N GLU A 248 -22.66 12.34 -65.36
CA GLU A 248 -21.26 12.68 -65.11
C GLU A 248 -21.22 13.04 -63.60
N GLY A 249 -20.50 12.35 -62.70
CA GLY A 249 -19.16 11.80 -62.87
C GLY A 249 -18.14 12.79 -62.30
N GLU A 250 -17.18 12.29 -61.51
CA GLU A 250 -16.01 12.98 -60.93
C GLU A 250 -16.20 13.67 -59.56
N GLU A 251 -15.33 13.54 -58.55
CA GLU A 251 -14.07 12.80 -58.31
C GLU A 251 -13.81 12.97 -56.78
N GLU A 252 -13.51 11.89 -56.04
CA GLU A 252 -12.16 11.47 -55.64
C GLU A 252 -11.59 12.19 -54.38
N SER A 253 -10.84 11.41 -53.60
CA SER A 253 -9.95 11.75 -52.47
C SER A 253 -10.57 11.67 -51.07
N THR A 254 -10.04 10.94 -50.10
CA THR A 254 -8.84 10.08 -50.01
C THR A 254 -8.94 9.33 -48.68
N GLU A 255 -8.51 8.06 -48.69
CA GLU A 255 -7.63 7.41 -47.71
C GLU A 255 -7.76 7.70 -46.21
N GLY A 256 -7.96 6.63 -45.44
CA GLY A 256 -7.77 6.65 -43.99
C GLY A 256 -7.88 5.29 -43.31
N SER A 257 -7.42 4.21 -43.99
CA SER A 257 -7.18 2.93 -43.33
C SER A 257 -5.90 3.04 -42.49
N ILE A 258 -6.02 3.03 -41.17
CA ILE A 258 -4.89 2.70 -40.29
C ILE A 258 -5.31 1.54 -39.42
N GLU A 259 -4.99 0.38 -39.97
CA GLU A 259 -4.72 -0.87 -39.28
C GLU A 259 -3.61 -0.64 -38.24
N GLY A 260 -3.90 -1.02 -37.00
CA GLY A 260 -2.99 -0.85 -35.86
C GLY A 260 -3.04 -2.05 -34.94
N GLN A 261 -2.86 -3.26 -35.50
CA GLN A 261 -2.38 -4.39 -34.69
C GLN A 261 -0.90 -4.15 -34.36
N LYS A 262 -0.60 -3.97 -33.07
CA LYS A 262 0.73 -4.31 -32.55
C LYS A 262 0.63 -5.09 -31.26
N LYS A 263 0.82 -6.39 -31.40
CA LYS A 263 1.42 -7.28 -30.40
C LYS A 263 2.81 -6.77 -30.06
N GLU A 264 3.16 -6.82 -28.77
CA GLU A 264 4.49 -6.91 -28.15
C GLU A 264 4.18 -6.74 -26.65
N GLY A 265 4.55 -7.59 -25.70
CA GLY A 265 5.38 -8.79 -25.59
C GLY A 265 5.41 -9.11 -24.11
#